data_AF-A0A3D2W6U5-F1
#
_entry.id   AF-A0A3D2W6U5-F1
#
_cell.length_a   1.000
_cell.length_b   1.000
_cell.length_c   1.000
_cell.angle_alpha   90.00
_cell.angle_beta   90.00
_cell.angle_gamma   90.00
#
_symmetry.space_group_name_H-M   'P 1'
#
loop_
_entity.id
_entity.type
_entity.pdbx_description
1 polymer ?
#
loop_
_entity_poly.entity_id
_entity_poly.type
_entity_poly.pdbx_seq_one_letter_code
_entity_poly.pdbx_strand_id
1 'polypeptide(L)'
;DTEGWQINEEVMKALKEKDAVIVEKPTFGSLRLPDLIKAEEPDEITICGLCTDICVISNALMLRAALPDTVIKADAKACAGTAVEAHEAALTVMKSCQIEVI
;
A
#
# COMPACT_ATOMS: atom_id res chain seq x y z
N ASP A 1 0.14 27.04 1.17
CA ASP A 1 0.82 25.75 1.28
C ASP A 1 1.13 25.44 2.73
N THR A 2 0.73 24.26 3.19
CA THR A 2 1.09 23.72 4.50
C THR A 2 2.05 22.55 4.30
N GLU A 3 2.72 22.09 5.36
CA GLU A 3 3.63 20.95 5.29
C GLU A 3 2.91 19.59 5.45
N GLY A 4 1.58 19.61 5.64
CA GLY A 4 0.80 18.41 5.95
C GLY A 4 0.74 17.33 4.85
N TRP A 5 1.28 17.62 3.66
CA TRP A 5 1.43 16.66 2.56
C TRP A 5 2.77 15.92 2.60
N GLN A 6 3.73 16.36 3.41
CA GLN A 6 5.05 15.74 3.48
C GLN A 6 4.99 14.39 4.19
N ILE A 7 5.90 13.49 3.80
CA ILE A 7 6.09 12.23 4.51
C ILE A 7 6.59 12.54 5.91
N ASN A 8 6.05 11.85 6.91
CA ASN A 8 6.46 11.99 8.31
C ASN A 8 7.99 11.86 8.47
N GLU A 9 8.59 12.75 9.26
CA GLU A 9 10.05 12.84 9.41
C GLU A 9 10.70 11.54 9.92
N GLU A 10 10.04 10.81 10.83
CA GLU A 10 10.56 9.53 11.34
C GLU A 10 10.56 8.45 10.26
N VAL A 11 9.54 8.43 9.41
CA VAL A 11 9.47 7.55 8.24
C VAL A 11 10.58 7.91 7.25
N MET A 12 10.74 9.20 6.93
CA MET A 12 11.83 9.65 6.05
C MET A 12 13.21 9.28 6.58
N LYS A 13 13.42 9.41 7.90
CA LYS A 13 14.67 9.01 8.55
C LYS A 13 14.90 7.51 8.45
N ALA A 14 13.87 6.69 8.66
CA ALA A 14 13.97 5.24 8.51
C ALA A 14 14.26 4.79 7.07
N LEU A 15 13.77 5.56 6.08
CA LEU A 15 14.00 5.30 4.66
C LEU A 15 15.37 5.79 4.16
N LYS A 16 16.08 6.66 4.88
CA LYS A 16 17.32 7.30 4.40
C LYS A 16 18.43 6.31 4.01
N GLU A 17 18.49 5.16 4.67
CA GLU A 17 19.47 4.09 4.41
C GLU A 17 18.87 2.96 3.57
N LYS A 18 17.65 3.14 3.06
CA LYS A 18 16.97 2.22 2.16
C LYS A 18 17.00 2.82 0.77
N ASP A 19 17.09 1.97 -0.26
CA ASP A 19 16.93 2.40 -1.65
C ASP A 19 15.44 2.62 -1.95
N ALA A 20 14.84 3.55 -1.20
CA ALA A 20 13.40 3.79 -1.22
C ALA A 20 13.03 4.71 -2.39
N VAL A 21 12.10 4.24 -3.21
CA VAL A 21 11.55 5.03 -4.32
C VAL A 21 10.31 5.78 -3.85
N ILE A 22 10.34 7.11 -3.94
CA ILE A 22 9.17 7.96 -3.66
C ILE A 22 8.30 8.03 -4.90
N VAL A 23 7.03 7.67 -4.74
CA VAL A 23 6.04 7.70 -5.83
C VAL A 23 4.97 8.74 -5.52
N GLU A 24 4.91 9.79 -6.34
CA GLU A 24 3.81 10.74 -6.27
C GLU A 24 2.49 10.10 -6.72
N LYS A 25 1.44 10.40 -5.97
CA LYS A 25 0.13 9.77 -6.09
C LYS A 25 -0.96 10.85 -6.02
N PRO A 26 -1.41 11.40 -7.16
CA PRO A 26 -2.35 12.52 -7.17
C PRO A 26 -3.79 12.15 -6.75
N THR A 27 -4.10 10.85 -6.59
CA THR A 27 -5.42 10.33 -6.18
C THR A 27 -5.25 9.23 -5.11
N PHE A 28 -6.24 8.35 -4.88
CA PHE A 28 -6.16 7.31 -3.85
C PHE A 28 -5.17 6.19 -4.19
N GLY A 29 -5.22 5.67 -5.42
CA GLY A 29 -4.26 4.73 -5.98
C GLY A 29 -3.23 5.41 -6.89
N SER A 30 -2.06 4.80 -7.08
CA SER A 30 -1.09 5.22 -8.11
C SER A 30 -1.14 4.27 -9.30
N LEU A 31 -1.55 4.77 -10.47
CA LEU A 31 -1.52 3.99 -11.71
C LEU A 31 -0.09 3.67 -12.17
N ARG A 32 0.92 4.39 -11.68
CA ARG A 32 2.33 4.15 -12.00
C ARG A 32 2.95 3.06 -11.13
N LEU A 33 2.39 2.81 -9.95
CA LEU A 33 2.97 1.87 -8.98
C LEU A 33 3.03 0.43 -9.53
N PRO A 34 1.98 -0.12 -10.19
CA PRO A 34 2.06 -1.46 -10.76
C PRO A 34 3.19 -1.65 -11.77
N ASP A 35 3.45 -0.65 -12.62
CA ASP A 35 4.51 -0.74 -13.63
C ASP A 35 5.91 -0.72 -12.99
N LEU A 36 6.10 0.12 -11.96
CA LEU A 36 7.35 0.17 -11.20
C LEU A 36 7.61 -1.17 -10.50
N ILE A 37 6.60 -1.72 -9.82
CA ILE A 37 6.74 -2.97 -9.08
C ILE A 37 6.95 -4.17 -10.01
N LYS A 38 6.31 -4.20 -11.19
CA LYS A 38 6.57 -5.24 -12.20
C LYS A 38 8.02 -5.29 -12.65
N ALA A 39 8.66 -4.12 -12.80
CA ALA A 39 10.04 -4.05 -13.23
C ALA A 39 11.02 -4.65 -12.21
N GLU A 40 10.63 -4.75 -10.94
CA GLU A 40 11.42 -5.38 -9.88
C GLU A 40 11.25 -6.92 -9.84
N GLU A 41 10.31 -7.48 -10.61
CA GLU A 41 9.99 -8.92 -10.66
C GLU A 41 9.86 -9.58 -9.26
N PRO A 42 9.06 -9.03 -8.33
CA PRO A 42 9.04 -9.52 -6.95
C PRO A 42 8.28 -10.85 -6.82
N ASP A 43 8.83 -11.75 -6.01
CA ASP A 43 8.12 -12.95 -5.54
C ASP A 43 7.00 -12.58 -4.55
N GLU A 44 7.22 -11.56 -3.72
CA GLU A 44 6.32 -11.14 -2.65
C GLU A 44 6.29 -9.61 -2.48
N ILE A 45 5.11 -9.08 -2.20
CA ILE A 45 4.87 -7.67 -1.87
C ILE A 45 4.14 -7.59 -0.53
N THR A 46 4.66 -6.78 0.41
CA THR A 46 3.93 -6.43 1.63
C THR A 46 3.52 -4.96 1.58
N ILE A 47 2.23 -4.70 1.85
CA ILE A 47 1.61 -3.38 1.80
C ILE A 47 1.24 -2.95 3.22
N CYS A 48 1.54 -1.69 3.55
CA CYS A 48 1.11 -1.04 4.78
C CYS A 48 0.79 0.45 4.56
N GLY A 49 0.22 1.11 5.56
CA GLY A 49 -0.01 2.56 5.55
C GLY A 49 -1.46 3.00 5.78
N LEU A 50 -1.77 4.20 5.30
CA LEU A 50 -2.99 4.94 5.64
C LEU A 50 -3.67 5.55 4.40
N CYS A 51 -5.00 5.58 4.29
CA CYS A 51 -5.99 4.83 5.08
C CYS A 51 -6.21 3.44 4.47
N THR A 52 -6.46 2.43 5.31
CA THR A 52 -6.68 1.03 4.87
C THR A 52 -7.80 0.92 3.85
N ASP A 53 -8.92 1.60 4.11
CA ASP A 53 -10.16 1.63 3.35
C ASP A 53 -10.17 2.60 2.16
N ILE A 54 -9.04 3.27 1.91
CA ILE A 54 -8.92 4.24 0.80
C ILE A 54 -7.68 3.91 -0.05
N CYS A 55 -6.50 4.33 0.39
CA CYS A 55 -5.28 4.27 -0.41
C CYS A 55 -4.69 2.85 -0.43
N VAL A 56 -4.68 2.17 0.71
CA VAL A 56 -4.07 0.85 0.85
C VAL A 56 -4.84 -0.16 0.01
N ILE A 57 -6.15 -0.30 0.23
CA ILE A 57 -7.00 -1.20 -0.55
C ILE A 57 -6.95 -0.88 -2.05
N SER A 58 -7.00 0.40 -2.44
CA SER A 58 -6.95 0.77 -3.86
C SER A 58 -5.66 0.29 -4.53
N ASN A 59 -4.50 0.52 -3.91
CA ASN A 59 -3.23 0.06 -4.47
C ASN A 59 -3.09 -1.47 -4.41
N ALA A 60 -3.55 -2.11 -3.33
CA ALA A 60 -3.50 -3.56 -3.19
C ALA A 60 -4.30 -4.27 -4.29
N LEU A 61 -5.52 -3.81 -4.57
CA LEU A 61 -6.36 -4.36 -5.64
C LEU A 61 -5.75 -4.12 -7.03
N MET A 62 -5.17 -2.95 -7.29
CA MET A 62 -4.48 -2.68 -8.55
C MET A 62 -3.23 -3.56 -8.73
N LEU A 63 -2.43 -3.73 -7.68
CA LEU A 63 -1.27 -4.62 -7.71
C LEU A 63 -1.71 -6.07 -7.93
N ARG A 64 -2.76 -6.53 -7.25
CA ARG A 64 -3.32 -7.87 -7.45
C ARG A 64 -3.77 -8.10 -8.88
N ALA A 65 -4.46 -7.12 -9.47
CA ALA A 65 -4.90 -7.19 -10.86
C ALA A 65 -3.74 -7.16 -11.86
N ALA A 66 -2.67 -6.42 -11.54
CA ALA A 66 -1.55 -6.23 -12.45
C ALA A 66 -0.51 -7.36 -12.37
N LEU A 67 -0.30 -7.97 -11.20
CA LEU A 67 0.66 -9.04 -10.96
C LEU A 67 -0.08 -10.27 -10.41
N PRO A 68 -0.79 -11.08 -11.22
CA PRO A 68 -1.66 -12.16 -10.73
C PRO A 68 -0.94 -13.30 -10.01
N ASP A 69 0.35 -13.51 -10.26
CA ASP A 69 1.12 -14.64 -9.71
C ASP A 69 1.98 -14.27 -8.48
N THR A 70 2.13 -12.97 -8.18
CA THR A 70 2.92 -12.50 -7.03
C THR A 70 2.19 -12.71 -5.70
N VAL A 71 2.89 -13.07 -4.63
CA VAL A 71 2.28 -13.10 -3.29
C VAL A 71 2.09 -11.66 -2.81
N ILE A 72 0.87 -11.28 -2.45
CA ILE A 72 0.58 -9.94 -1.93
C ILE A 72 0.03 -10.06 -0.53
N LYS A 73 0.64 -9.32 0.40
CA LYS A 73 0.27 -9.27 1.81
C LYS A 73 -0.08 -7.85 2.22
N ALA A 74 -1.03 -7.69 3.12
CA ALA A 74 -1.31 -6.47 3.83
C ALA A 74 -1.03 -6.70 5.32
N ASP A 75 -0.12 -5.92 5.90
CA ASP A 75 0.12 -5.95 7.35
C ASP A 75 -0.97 -5.14 8.05
N ALA A 76 -1.89 -5.83 8.73
CA ALA A 76 -3.03 -5.21 9.38
C ALA A 76 -2.59 -4.30 10.54
N LYS A 77 -1.53 -4.67 11.26
CA LYS A 77 -1.02 -3.91 12.41
C LYS A 77 -0.28 -2.65 11.98
N ALA A 78 0.27 -2.64 10.77
CA ALA A 78 0.88 -1.47 10.15
C ALA A 78 -0.09 -0.67 9.26
N CYS A 79 -1.39 -0.93 9.38
CA CYS A 79 -2.46 -0.26 8.65
C CYS A 79 -3.45 0.39 9.62
N ALA A 80 -4.05 1.52 9.23
CA ALA A 80 -5.22 2.05 9.93
C ALA A 80 -6.22 2.68 8.94
N GLY A 81 -7.51 2.40 9.15
CA GLY A 81 -8.61 2.94 8.36
C GLY A 81 -9.18 4.22 8.93
N THR A 82 -10.15 4.80 8.23
CA THR A 82 -10.89 6.00 8.69
C THR A 82 -11.74 5.74 9.94
N ALA A 83 -12.17 4.49 10.13
CA ALA A 83 -12.82 3.95 11.31
C ALA A 83 -12.40 2.48 11.49
N VAL A 84 -12.62 1.91 12.68
CA VAL A 84 -12.30 0.50 12.95
C VAL A 84 -13.08 -0.42 12.01
N GLU A 85 -14.36 -0.15 11.82
CA GLU A 85 -15.24 -0.94 10.95
C GLU A 85 -14.83 -0.83 9.48
N ALA A 86 -14.38 0.35 9.05
CA ALA A 86 -13.91 0.57 7.69
C ALA A 86 -12.58 -0.15 7.43
N HIS A 87 -11.66 -0.13 8.40
CA HIS A 87 -10.41 -0.89 8.36
C HIS A 87 -10.69 -2.40 8.18
N GLU A 88 -11.54 -2.98 9.03
CA GLU A 88 -11.89 -4.41 8.97
C GLU A 88 -12.61 -4.79 7.67
N ALA A 89 -13.50 -3.93 7.17
CA ALA A 89 -14.16 -4.13 5.89
C ALA A 89 -13.15 -4.17 4.73
N ALA A 90 -12.17 -3.26 4.73
CA ALA A 90 -11.14 -3.21 3.71
C ALA A 90 -10.21 -4.44 3.75
N LEU A 91 -9.80 -4.88 4.94
CA LEU A 91 -9.04 -6.13 5.12
C LEU A 91 -9.84 -7.35 4.60
N THR A 92 -11.15 -7.38 4.84
CA THR A 92 -12.04 -8.46 4.36
C THR A 92 -12.13 -8.50 2.83
N VAL A 93 -12.20 -7.33 2.18
CA VAL A 93 -12.17 -7.25 0.71
C VAL A 93 -10.83 -7.73 0.17
N MET A 94 -9.71 -7.31 0.78
CA MET A 94 -8.37 -7.76 0.37
C MET A 94 -8.23 -9.29 0.46
N LYS A 95 -8.69 -9.92 1.54
CA LYS A 95 -8.72 -11.39 1.67
C LYS A 95 -9.52 -12.06 0.54
N SER A 96 -10.67 -11.47 0.18
CA SER A 96 -11.52 -11.98 -0.92
C SER A 96 -10.82 -11.91 -2.28
N CYS A 97 -9.88 -10.98 -2.44
CA CYS A 97 -9.06 -10.80 -3.64
C CYS A 97 -7.70 -11.50 -3.56
N GLN A 98 -7.56 -12.53 -2.70
CA GLN A 98 -6.31 -13.31 -2.56
C GLN A 98 -5.10 -12.44 -2.19
N ILE A 99 -5.35 -11.40 -1.39
CA ILE A 99 -4.30 -10.66 -0.68
C ILE A 99 -4.31 -11.18 0.74
N GLU A 100 -3.18 -11.71 1.19
CA GLU A 100 -3.03 -12.22 2.55
C GLU A 100 -3.06 -11.05 3.53
N VAL A 101 -3.66 -11.27 4.71
CA VAL A 101 -3.64 -10.27 5.78
C VAL A 101 -2.88 -10.89 6.95
N ILE A 102 -1.78 -10.23 7.33
CA ILE A 102 -0.83 -10.69 8.35
C ILE A 102 -0.79 -9.75 9.57
#